data_AF-A0A3D0HE78-F1
#
_entry.id   AF-A0A3D0HE78-F1
#
_cell.length_a   1.000
_cell.length_b   1.000
_cell.length_c   1.000
_cell.angle_alpha   90.00
_cell.angle_beta   90.00
_cell.angle_gamma   90.00
#
_symmetry.space_group_name_H-M   'P 1'
#
loop_
_entity.id
_entity.type
_entity.pdbx_description
1 polymer ?
#
loop_
_entity_poly.entity_id
_entity_poly.type
_entity_poly.pdbx_seq_one_letter_code
_entity_poly.pdbx_strand_id
1 'polypeptide(L)'
;PYVICSGHPSEPHGLNSVGLRRAGFTLEQMNVLKECYRAIYREGNLIADALAEIDGILERADESVRPYVEHMRKFVAESPRGIIR
;
A
#
# COMPACT_ATOMS: atom_id res chain seq x y z
N PRO A 1 -1.07 -2.80 5.56
CA PRO A 1 -0.80 -1.63 6.45
C PRO A 1 -1.30 -0.34 5.77
N TYR A 2 -1.49 0.75 6.52
CA TYR A 2 -1.83 2.10 6.02
C TYR A 2 -3.20 2.27 5.34
N VAL A 3 -3.97 1.21 5.16
CA VAL A 3 -5.29 1.20 4.52
C VAL A 3 -6.40 1.38 5.56
N ILE A 4 -7.45 2.11 5.20
CA ILE A 4 -8.71 2.17 5.96
C ILE A 4 -9.59 1.03 5.50
N CYS A 5 -10.19 0.31 6.45
CA CYS A 5 -11.11 -0.79 6.16
C CYS A 5 -12.39 -0.60 6.96
N SER A 6 -13.55 -0.79 6.34
CA SER A 6 -14.85 -0.68 7.01
C SER A 6 -15.93 -1.46 6.26
N GLY A 7 -17.03 -1.77 6.96
CA GLY A 7 -18.17 -2.52 6.42
C GLY A 7 -18.32 -3.92 7.04
N HIS A 8 -19.42 -4.59 6.69
CA HIS A 8 -19.71 -5.98 7.04
C HIS A 8 -20.29 -6.71 5.80
N PRO A 9 -19.48 -7.47 5.03
CA PRO A 9 -18.04 -7.71 5.20
C PRO A 9 -17.19 -6.44 5.00
N SER A 10 -15.97 -6.45 5.56
CA SER A 10 -15.08 -5.27 5.56
C SER A 10 -14.34 -5.15 4.23
N GLU A 11 -14.40 -3.96 3.64
CA GLU A 11 -13.77 -3.62 2.35
C GLU A 11 -12.69 -2.54 2.54
N PRO A 12 -11.67 -2.49 1.67
CA PRO A 12 -10.65 -1.44 1.69
C PRO A 12 -11.18 -0.12 1.10
N HIS A 13 -11.07 0.97 1.88
CA HIS A 13 -11.54 2.32 1.55
C HIS A 13 -10.39 3.33 1.41
N GLY A 14 -9.34 2.93 0.69
CA GLY A 14 -8.21 3.81 0.41
C GLY A 14 -7.19 3.90 1.54
N LEU A 15 -6.21 4.79 1.32
CA LEU A 15 -5.13 5.05 2.28
C LEU A 15 -5.64 5.91 3.45
N ASN A 16 -5.16 5.65 4.66
CA ASN A 16 -5.39 6.46 5.87
C ASN A 16 -4.63 7.80 5.81
N SER A 17 -5.02 8.63 4.84
CA SER A 17 -4.34 9.88 4.50
C SER A 17 -4.35 10.88 5.67
N VAL A 18 -5.41 10.88 6.47
CA VAL A 18 -5.51 11.73 7.67
C VAL A 18 -4.54 11.26 8.75
N GLY A 19 -4.50 9.96 9.05
CA GLY A 19 -3.59 9.38 10.03
C GLY A 19 -2.13 9.58 9.63
N LEU A 20 -1.81 9.33 8.36
CA LEU A 20 -0.46 9.53 7.81
C LEU A 20 -0.01 10.99 7.88
N ARG A 21 -0.89 11.94 7.51
CA ARG A 21 -0.58 13.37 7.62
C ARG A 21 -0.33 13.78 9.08
N ARG A 22 -1.12 13.25 10.03
CA ARG A 22 -0.89 13.48 11.47
C ARG A 22 0.40 12.85 11.98
N ALA A 23 0.82 11.75 11.38
CA ALA A 23 2.09 11.10 11.65
C ALA A 23 3.30 11.78 10.99
N GLY A 24 3.11 12.89 10.28
CA GLY A 24 4.19 13.67 9.68
C GLY A 24 4.64 13.22 8.29
N PHE A 25 3.86 12.37 7.61
CA PHE A 25 4.20 11.94 6.24
C PHE A 25 4.06 13.11 5.26
N THR A 26 5.05 13.24 4.38
CA THR A 26 5.02 14.24 3.31
C THR A 26 4.00 13.86 2.24
N LEU A 27 3.60 14.84 1.43
CA LEU A 27 2.68 14.59 0.31
C LEU A 27 3.26 13.58 -0.68
N GLU A 28 4.56 13.69 -0.96
CA GLU A 28 5.30 12.79 -1.84
C GLU A 28 5.28 11.35 -1.32
N GLN A 29 5.57 11.15 -0.02
CA GLN A 29 5.52 9.83 0.61
C GLN A 29 4.11 9.22 0.53
N MET A 30 3.07 10.02 0.80
CA MET A 30 1.68 9.57 0.70
C MET A 30 1.28 9.23 -0.74
N ASN A 31 1.80 9.95 -1.75
CA ASN A 31 1.53 9.67 -3.15
C ASN A 31 2.12 8.31 -3.58
N VAL A 32 3.36 8.01 -3.19
CA VAL A 32 3.99 6.71 -3.46
C VAL A 32 3.23 5.58 -2.77
N LEU A 33 2.80 5.75 -1.53
CA LEU A 33 1.95 4.77 -0.85
C LEU A 33 0.58 4.59 -1.52
N LYS A 34 0.05 5.65 -2.15
CA LYS A 34 -1.20 5.61 -2.90
C LYS A 34 -1.03 4.86 -4.23
N GLU A 35 0.13 4.95 -4.88
CA GLU A 35 0.47 4.10 -6.04
C GLU A 35 0.47 2.63 -5.65
N CYS A 36 1.14 2.27 -4.56
CA CYS A 36 1.14 0.90 -4.03
C CYS A 36 -0.29 0.39 -3.73
N TYR A 37 -1.14 1.26 -3.16
CA TYR A 37 -2.54 0.92 -2.92
C TYR A 37 -3.30 0.60 -4.23
N ARG A 38 -3.05 1.36 -5.30
CA ARG A 38 -3.72 1.14 -6.60
C ARG A 38 -3.29 -0.18 -7.23
N ALA A 39 -1.99 -0.47 -7.24
CA ALA A 39 -1.44 -1.73 -7.69
C ALA A 39 -2.12 -2.93 -7.00
N ILE A 40 -2.39 -2.83 -5.70
CA ILE A 40 -3.00 -3.92 -4.92
C ILE A 40 -4.52 -4.06 -5.16
N TYR A 41 -5.26 -2.94 -5.22
CA TYR A 41 -6.73 -2.97 -5.08
C TYR A 41 -7.52 -2.41 -6.26
N ARG A 42 -6.92 -1.62 -7.16
CA ARG A 42 -7.66 -0.87 -8.18
C ARG A 42 -7.40 -1.33 -9.61
N GLU A 43 -6.29 -2.01 -9.86
CA GLU A 43 -5.85 -2.37 -11.20
C GLU A 43 -6.28 -3.78 -11.63
N GLY A 44 -6.98 -4.51 -10.76
CA GLY A 44 -7.41 -5.89 -11.05
C GLY A 44 -6.26 -6.91 -11.00
N ASN A 45 -5.07 -6.47 -10.62
CA ASN A 45 -3.87 -7.30 -10.51
C ASN A 45 -4.08 -8.52 -9.59
N LEU A 46 -3.48 -9.64 -9.98
CA LEU A 46 -3.22 -10.73 -9.04
C LEU A 46 -2.18 -10.25 -8.02
N ILE A 47 -2.09 -10.93 -6.87
CA ILE A 47 -1.14 -10.55 -5.82
C ILE A 47 0.31 -10.54 -6.37
N ALA A 48 0.66 -11.51 -7.22
CA ALA A 48 1.99 -11.58 -7.84
C ALA A 48 2.29 -10.36 -8.71
N ASP A 49 1.34 -9.93 -9.54
CA ASP A 49 1.49 -8.76 -10.42
C ASP A 49 1.60 -7.47 -9.60
N ALA A 50 0.76 -7.33 -8.56
CA ALA A 50 0.82 -6.20 -7.64
C ALA A 50 2.17 -6.13 -6.90
N LEU A 51 2.74 -7.26 -6.51
CA LEU A 51 4.07 -7.31 -5.88
C LEU A 51 5.18 -6.90 -6.85
N ALA A 52 5.12 -7.36 -8.11
CA ALA A 52 6.07 -6.97 -9.15
C ALA A 52 6.01 -5.46 -9.46
N GLU A 53 4.81 -4.89 -9.47
CA GLU A 53 4.66 -3.44 -9.64
C GLU A 53 5.21 -2.67 -8.44
N ILE A 54 4.95 -3.15 -7.22
CA ILE A 54 5.53 -2.55 -6.00
C ILE A 54 7.06 -2.66 -6.00
N ASP A 55 7.64 -3.72 -6.55
CA ASP A 55 9.09 -3.82 -6.76
C ASP A 55 9.60 -2.71 -7.69
N GLY A 56 8.91 -2.45 -8.81
CA GLY A 56 9.23 -1.31 -9.69
C GLY A 56 9.05 0.04 -9.01
N ILE A 57 8.09 0.19 -8.09
CA ILE A 57 7.94 1.40 -7.26
C ILE A 57 9.14 1.53 -6.32
N LEU A 58 9.61 0.44 -5.69
CA LEU A 58 10.76 0.43 -4.79
C LEU A 58 12.06 0.87 -5.46
N GLU A 59 12.28 0.47 -6.71
CA GLU A 59 13.48 0.86 -7.46
C GLU A 59 13.60 2.37 -7.66
N ARG A 60 12.47 3.07 -7.82
CA ARG A 60 12.42 4.52 -8.04
C ARG A 60 12.07 5.32 -6.79
N ALA A 61 11.75 4.67 -5.67
CA ALA A 61 11.31 5.35 -4.46
C ALA A 61 12.50 6.03 -3.76
N ASP A 62 12.30 7.26 -3.30
CA ASP A 62 13.26 7.94 -2.46
C ASP A 62 13.51 7.17 -1.16
N GLU A 63 14.72 7.30 -0.61
CA GLU A 63 15.12 6.66 0.66
C GLU A 63 14.15 6.99 1.81
N SER A 64 13.55 8.19 1.78
CA SER A 64 12.61 8.64 2.80
C SER A 64 11.29 7.85 2.83
N VAL A 65 10.86 7.26 1.70
CA VAL A 65 9.58 6.52 1.60
C VAL A 65 9.79 5.01 1.52
N ARG A 66 10.97 4.58 1.07
CA ARG A 66 11.33 3.19 0.83
C ARG A 66 10.97 2.24 1.98
N PRO A 67 11.25 2.54 3.27
CA PRO A 67 10.91 1.63 4.37
C PRO A 67 9.40 1.34 4.49
N TYR A 68 8.55 2.31 4.15
CA TYR A 68 7.09 2.16 4.23
C TYR A 68 6.55 1.32 3.07
N VAL A 69 7.13 1.48 1.88
CA VAL A 69 6.80 0.67 0.71
C VAL A 69 7.24 -0.78 0.93
N GLU A 70 8.46 -0.99 1.44
CA GLU A 70 8.97 -2.34 1.78
C GLU A 70 8.08 -3.02 2.82
N HIS A 71 7.64 -2.28 3.85
CA HIS A 71 6.70 -2.79 4.84
C HIS A 71 5.36 -3.18 4.23
N MET A 72 4.79 -2.34 3.34
CA MET A 72 3.55 -2.68 2.63
C MET A 72 3.72 -3.93 1.77
N ARG A 73 4.79 -4.00 0.97
CA ARG A 73 5.12 -5.16 0.12
C ARG A 73 5.23 -6.44 0.93
N LYS A 74 6.03 -6.41 2.00
CA LYS A 74 6.27 -7.56 2.87
C LYS A 74 4.97 -8.09 3.47
N PHE A 75 4.12 -7.19 3.98
CA PHE A 75 2.82 -7.56 4.53
C PHE A 75 1.93 -8.28 3.51
N VAL A 76 1.91 -7.80 2.26
CA VAL A 76 1.11 -8.43 1.19
C VAL A 76 1.68 -9.79 0.81
N ALA A 77 3.00 -9.90 0.66
CA ALA A 77 3.67 -11.14 0.27
C ALA A 77 3.59 -12.25 1.33
N GLU A 78 3.65 -11.89 2.61
CA GLU A 78 3.72 -12.86 3.72
C GLU A 78 2.35 -13.18 4.33
N SER A 79 1.24 -12.63 3.79
CA SER A 79 -0.08 -12.85 4.40
C SER A 79 -0.59 -14.29 4.19
N PRO A 80 -0.73 -15.10 5.26
CA PRO A 80 -1.09 -16.53 5.12
C PRO A 80 -2.56 -16.74 4.73
N ARG A 81 -3.43 -15.76 5.01
CA ARG A 81 -4.87 -15.78 4.70
C ARG A 81 -5.23 -14.88 3.52
N GLY A 82 -4.23 -14.32 2.83
CA GLY A 82 -4.43 -13.24 1.87
C GLY A 82 -4.78 -11.91 2.52
N ILE A 83 -5.11 -10.93 1.69
CA ILE A 83 -5.53 -9.59 2.12
C ILE A 83 -7.02 -9.41 1.85
N ILE A 84 -7.68 -8.53 2.60
CA ILE A 84 -9.09 -8.19 2.36
C ILE A 84 -9.26 -7.65 0.93
N ARG A 85 -10.39 -7.91 0.27
CA ARG A 85 -10.74 -7.35 -1.05
C ARG A 85 -12.20 -6.95 -1.06
#